data_AF-A0A2V9BL16-F1
#
_entry.id   AF-A0A2V9BL16-F1
#
_cell.length_a   1.000
_cell.length_b   1.000
_cell.length_c   1.000
_cell.angle_alpha   90.00
_cell.angle_beta   90.00
_cell.angle_gamma   90.00
#
_symmetry.space_group_name_H-M   'P 1'
#
loop_
_entity.id
_entity.type
_entity.pdbx_description
1 polymer ?
#
loop_
_entity_poly.entity_id
_entity_poly.type
_entity_poly.pdbx_seq_one_letter_code
_entity_poly.pdbx_strand_id
1 'polypeptide(L)'
;MKITSKQPSAVRVFTLRHAALFAAATLPLCLLLSGCFRDANARKQKFVADGDRYLKQEKFPEALLTYGRALQIDPKAAQVHYKVAQCHLKMSNWASAYQELQRT
;
A
#
# COMPACT_ATOMS: atom_id res chain seq x y z
N MET A 1 -33.38 48.35 6.32
CA MET A 1 -34.36 47.85 7.31
C MET A 1 -35.37 46.95 6.60
N LYS A 2 -35.10 45.64 6.55
CA LYS A 2 -36.04 44.62 6.06
C LYS A 2 -35.85 43.37 6.93
N ILE A 3 -36.74 43.18 7.89
CA ILE A 3 -36.90 41.92 8.60
C ILE A 3 -38.27 41.41 8.20
N THR A 4 -38.31 40.49 7.22
CA THR A 4 -39.53 39.77 6.87
C THR A 4 -39.28 38.28 7.05
N SER A 5 -39.84 37.80 8.16
CA SER A 5 -40.32 36.46 8.45
C SER A 5 -40.41 35.49 7.27
N LYS A 6 -39.95 34.25 7.48
CA LYS A 6 -40.80 33.04 7.59
C LYS A 6 -39.94 31.80 7.32
N GLN A 7 -39.25 31.37 8.37
CA GLN A 7 -38.56 30.07 8.45
C GLN A 7 -39.59 28.97 8.76
N PRO A 8 -39.75 27.91 7.93
CA PRO A 8 -40.43 26.70 8.37
C PRO A 8 -39.46 25.86 9.22
N SER A 9 -39.74 25.79 10.52
CA SER A 9 -38.98 25.08 11.56
C SER A 9 -38.85 23.55 11.36
N ALA A 10 -39.57 22.96 10.41
CA ALA A 10 -39.55 21.51 10.14
C ALA A 10 -38.36 21.05 9.27
N VAL A 11 -37.85 21.91 8.38
CA VAL A 11 -36.80 21.55 7.41
C VAL A 11 -35.42 21.42 8.07
N ARG A 12 -35.13 22.27 9.07
CA ARG A 12 -33.88 22.23 9.84
C ARG A 12 -33.73 20.99 10.71
N VAL A 13 -34.82 20.44 11.25
CA VAL A 13 -34.78 19.24 12.10
C VAL A 13 -34.49 17.99 11.26
N PHE A 14 -35.01 17.95 10.03
CA PHE A 14 -34.70 16.90 9.06
C PHE A 14 -33.23 16.98 8.63
N THR A 15 -32.74 18.15 8.22
CA THR A 15 -31.34 18.30 7.79
C THR A 15 -30.33 18.09 8.94
N LEU A 16 -30.65 18.48 10.18
CA LEU A 16 -29.79 18.18 11.35
C LEU A 16 -29.75 16.68 11.70
N ARG A 17 -30.89 15.97 11.65
CA ARG A 17 -30.91 14.51 11.89
C ARG A 17 -30.14 13.75 10.81
N HIS A 18 -30.27 14.16 9.56
CA HIS A 18 -29.57 13.52 8.44
C HIS A 18 -28.09 13.88 8.39
N ALA A 19 -27.70 15.11 8.76
CA ALA A 19 -26.29 15.51 8.91
C ALA A 19 -25.60 14.80 10.08
N ALA A 20 -26.30 14.60 11.21
CA ALA A 20 -25.79 13.80 12.34
C ALA A 20 -25.69 12.30 11.99
N LEU A 21 -26.62 11.74 11.22
CA LEU A 21 -26.56 10.37 10.70
C LEU A 21 -25.44 10.18 9.68
N PHE A 22 -25.21 11.13 8.78
CA PHE A 22 -24.09 11.11 7.84
C PHE A 22 -22.74 11.26 8.56
N ALA A 23 -22.62 12.16 9.54
CA ALA A 23 -21.40 12.33 10.34
C ALA A 23 -21.11 11.13 11.26
N ALA A 24 -22.13 10.45 11.77
CA ALA A 24 -21.99 9.24 12.59
C ALA A 24 -21.67 7.99 11.75
N ALA A 25 -22.02 7.97 10.46
CA ALA A 25 -21.73 6.86 9.55
C ALA A 25 -20.37 6.96 8.83
N THR A 26 -19.81 8.16 8.67
CA THR A 26 -18.46 8.34 8.07
C THR A 26 -17.33 7.98 9.04
N LEU A 27 -17.52 8.18 10.34
CA LEU A 27 -16.53 7.92 11.37
C LEU A 27 -16.13 6.43 11.49
N PRO A 28 -17.07 5.44 11.51
CA PRO A 28 -16.71 4.02 11.47
C PRO A 28 -16.18 3.56 10.11
N LEU A 29 -16.54 4.23 9.01
CA LEU A 29 -16.07 3.89 7.66
C LEU A 29 -14.56 4.19 7.49
N CYS A 30 -14.05 5.26 8.11
CA CYS A 30 -12.62 5.57 8.13
C CYS A 30 -11.78 4.57 8.95
N LEU A 31 -12.35 3.97 10.01
CA LEU A 31 -11.67 2.97 10.84
C LEU A 31 -11.44 1.64 10.10
N LEU A 32 -12.36 1.26 9.20
CA LEU A 32 -12.27 0.02 8.41
C LEU A 32 -11.18 0.08 7.32
N LEU A 33 -10.90 1.27 6.77
CA LEU A 33 -9.87 1.46 5.74
C LEU A 33 -8.43 1.34 6.29
N SER A 34 -8.25 1.47 7.61
CA SER A 34 -6.93 1.44 8.25
C SER A 34 -6.37 0.01 8.39
N GLY A 35 -7.22 -1.02 8.28
CA GLY A 35 -6.83 -2.42 8.47
C GLY A 35 -6.12 -3.04 7.26
N CYS A 36 -6.64 -2.84 6.05
CA CYS A 36 -6.15 -3.56 4.86
C CYS A 36 -4.70 -3.20 4.46
N PHE A 37 -4.26 -1.96 4.70
CA PHE A 37 -2.92 -1.52 4.26
C PHE A 37 -1.80 -2.06 5.15
N ARG A 38 -2.09 -2.27 6.44
CA ARG A 38 -1.09 -2.70 7.41
C ARG A 38 -0.68 -4.16 7.17
N ASP A 39 -1.63 -5.00 6.79
CA ASP A 39 -1.40 -6.42 6.48
C ASP A 39 -0.56 -6.65 5.22
N ALA A 40 -0.81 -5.90 4.14
CA ALA A 40 -0.07 -6.05 2.88
C ALA A 40 1.41 -5.66 3.05
N ASN A 41 1.69 -4.54 3.71
CA ASN A 41 3.05 -4.07 3.93
C ASN A 41 3.87 -4.99 4.84
N ALA A 42 3.26 -5.53 5.89
CA ALA A 42 3.94 -6.50 6.77
C ALA A 42 4.32 -7.79 6.01
N ARG A 43 3.41 -8.30 5.16
CA ARG A 43 3.71 -9.46 4.30
C ARG A 43 4.85 -9.18 3.32
N LYS A 44 4.85 -8.01 2.67
CA LYS A 44 5.95 -7.59 1.78
C LYS A 44 7.29 -7.60 2.51
N GLN A 45 7.35 -6.95 3.68
CA GLN A 45 8.59 -6.85 4.47
C GLN A 45 9.14 -8.22 4.86
N LYS A 46 8.25 -9.17 5.18
CA LYS A 46 8.66 -10.55 5.47
C LYS A 46 9.35 -11.21 4.27
N PHE A 47 8.75 -11.13 3.08
CA PHE A 47 9.36 -11.68 1.87
C PHE A 47 10.68 -10.99 1.51
N VAL A 48 10.79 -9.68 1.70
CA VAL A 48 12.05 -8.95 1.49
C VAL A 48 13.13 -9.44 2.46
N ALA A 49 12.80 -9.61 3.74
CA ALA A 49 13.74 -10.10 4.74
C ALA A 49 14.17 -11.55 4.46
N ASP A 50 13.24 -12.42 4.05
CA ASP A 50 13.57 -13.80 3.66
C ASP A 50 14.45 -13.83 2.40
N GLY A 51 14.15 -12.98 1.40
CA GLY A 51 14.98 -12.81 0.21
C GLY A 51 16.40 -12.33 0.54
N ASP A 52 16.54 -11.41 1.50
CA ASP A 52 17.84 -10.92 1.97
C ASP A 52 18.66 -12.04 2.63
N ARG A 53 18.00 -12.95 3.33
CA ARG A 53 18.67 -14.12 3.92
C ARG A 53 19.17 -15.06 2.83
N TYR A 54 18.40 -15.31 1.78
CA TYR A 54 18.84 -16.13 0.65
C TYR A 54 19.97 -15.46 -0.14
N LEU A 55 19.89 -14.15 -0.36
CA LEU A 55 20.96 -13.38 -1.01
C LEU A 55 22.28 -13.48 -0.24
N LYS A 56 22.25 -13.37 1.09
CA LYS A 56 23.42 -13.56 1.97
C LYS A 56 23.97 -14.99 1.97
N GLN A 57 23.12 -15.98 1.69
CA GLN A 57 23.51 -17.38 1.54
C GLN A 57 23.98 -17.72 0.11
N GLU A 58 24.07 -16.73 -0.78
CA GLU A 58 24.40 -16.91 -2.20
C GLU A 58 23.42 -17.81 -2.97
N LYS A 59 22.22 -18.01 -2.39
CA LYS A 59 21.10 -18.74 -2.99
C LYS A 59 20.29 -17.79 -3.87
N PHE A 60 20.91 -17.33 -4.95
CA PHE A 60 20.33 -16.31 -5.83
C PHE A 60 19.00 -16.73 -6.48
N PRO A 61 18.81 -17.98 -6.96
CA PRO A 61 17.53 -18.41 -7.52
C PRO A 61 16.37 -18.33 -6.51
N GLU A 62 16.59 -18.77 -5.27
CA GLU A 62 15.60 -18.72 -4.19
C GLU A 62 15.35 -17.29 -3.72
N ALA A 63 16.37 -16.45 -3.70
CA ALA A 63 16.24 -15.02 -3.44
C ALA A 63 15.34 -14.36 -4.48
N LEU A 64 15.59 -14.59 -5.77
CA LEU A 64 14.77 -14.07 -6.88
C LEU A 64 13.31 -14.52 -6.76
N LEU A 65 13.05 -15.80 -6.47
CA LEU A 65 11.69 -16.30 -6.26
C LEU A 65 10.99 -15.61 -5.09
N THR A 66 11.71 -15.41 -3.98
CA THR A 66 11.17 -14.79 -2.77
C THR A 66 10.90 -13.30 -2.98
N TYR A 67 11.81 -12.58 -3.63
CA TYR A 67 11.59 -11.19 -4.04
C TYR A 67 10.44 -11.05 -5.03
N GLY A 68 10.24 -12.02 -5.93
CA GLY A 68 9.08 -12.07 -6.81
C GLY A 68 7.75 -12.09 -6.04
N ARG A 69 7.69 -12.75 -4.88
CA ARG A 69 6.49 -12.70 -3.99
C ARG A 69 6.31 -11.33 -3.35
N ALA A 70 7.40 -10.64 -3.01
CA ALA A 70 7.32 -9.25 -2.53
C ALA A 70 6.81 -8.30 -3.63
N LEU A 71 7.27 -8.46 -4.88
CA LEU A 71 6.82 -7.68 -6.03
C LEU A 71 5.36 -7.96 -6.42
N GLN A 72 4.83 -9.15 -6.15
CA GLN A 72 3.38 -9.42 -6.32
C GLN A 72 2.51 -8.57 -5.38
N ILE A 73 3.04 -8.21 -4.21
CA ILE A 73 2.32 -7.34 -3.26
C ILE A 73 2.50 -5.87 -3.65
N ASP A 74 3.72 -5.48 -3.99
CA ASP A 74 4.06 -4.12 -4.38
C ASP A 74 4.96 -4.13 -5.63
N PRO A 75 4.35 -4.09 -6.82
CA PRO A 75 5.09 -4.17 -8.09
C PRO A 75 5.95 -2.95 -8.39
N LYS A 76 5.85 -1.89 -7.58
CA LYS A 76 6.61 -0.63 -7.75
C LYS A 76 7.65 -0.45 -6.66
N ALA A 77 7.90 -1.49 -5.85
CA ALA A 77 8.86 -1.42 -4.77
C ALA A 77 10.29 -1.32 -5.31
N ALA A 78 10.77 -0.09 -5.52
CA ALA A 78 12.13 0.24 -5.96
C ALA A 78 13.21 -0.54 -5.19
N GLN A 79 13.07 -0.61 -3.85
CA GLN A 79 14.01 -1.35 -3.01
C GLN A 79 14.11 -2.84 -3.38
N VAL A 80 12.99 -3.46 -3.80
CA VAL A 80 12.96 -4.88 -4.15
C VAL A 80 13.54 -5.10 -5.53
N HIS A 81 13.23 -4.25 -6.51
CA HIS A 81 13.88 -4.27 -7.82
C HIS A 81 15.40 -4.16 -7.70
N TYR A 82 15.90 -3.34 -6.77
CA TYR A 82 17.33 -3.20 -6.54
C TYR A 82 17.96 -4.50 -6.03
N LYS A 83 17.29 -5.17 -5.08
CA LYS A 83 17.75 -6.46 -4.55
C LYS A 83 17.70 -7.58 -5.61
N VAL A 84 16.69 -7.57 -6.47
CA VAL A 84 16.60 -8.48 -7.63
C VAL A 84 17.75 -8.21 -8.60
N ALA A 85 18.06 -6.95 -8.90
CA ALA A 85 19.21 -6.58 -9.71
C ALA A 85 20.52 -7.06 -9.07
N GLN A 86 20.71 -6.90 -7.77
CA GLN A 86 21.89 -7.42 -7.06
C GLN A 86 22.02 -8.95 -7.20
N CYS A 87 20.92 -9.71 -7.13
CA CYS A 87 20.94 -11.14 -7.40
C CYS A 87 21.43 -11.43 -8.82
N HIS A 88 20.88 -10.72 -9.82
CA HIS A 88 21.29 -10.88 -11.21
C HIS A 88 22.75 -10.49 -11.46
N LEU A 89 23.25 -9.44 -10.83
CA LEU A 89 24.67 -9.05 -10.90
C LEU A 89 25.57 -10.15 -10.35
N LYS A 90 25.19 -10.76 -9.21
CA LYS A 90 25.93 -11.89 -8.62
C LYS A 90 25.91 -13.15 -9.50
N MET A 91 24.86 -13.34 -10.29
CA MET A 91 24.75 -14.43 -11.26
C MET A 91 25.39 -14.11 -12.61
N SER A 92 26.05 -12.95 -12.78
CA SER A 92 26.55 -12.45 -14.08
C SER A 92 25.47 -12.24 -15.16
N ASN A 93 24.20 -12.10 -14.76
CA ASN A 93 23.08 -11.80 -15.66
C ASN A 93 22.91 -10.28 -15.84
N TRP A 94 23.89 -9.66 -16.49
CA TRP A 94 23.98 -8.20 -16.63
C TRP A 94 22.77 -7.57 -17.32
N ALA A 95 22.22 -8.24 -18.34
CA ALA A 95 21.05 -7.76 -19.07
C ALA A 95 19.82 -7.64 -18.16
N SER A 96 19.51 -8.69 -17.40
CA SER A 96 18.39 -8.69 -16.44
C SER A 96 18.64 -7.71 -15.29
N ALA A 97 19.86 -7.64 -14.78
CA ALA A 97 20.21 -6.67 -13.74
C ALA A 97 19.96 -5.22 -14.21
N TYR A 98 20.38 -4.88 -15.42
CA TYR A 98 20.17 -3.55 -15.98
C TYR A 98 18.68 -3.23 -16.12
N GLN A 99 17.87 -4.17 -16.62
CA GLN A 99 16.41 -3.98 -16.73
C GLN A 99 15.76 -3.71 -15.37
N GLU A 100 16.18 -4.42 -14.32
CA GLU A 100 15.65 -4.22 -12.98
C GLU A 100 16.12 -2.90 -12.36
N LEU A 101 17.35 -2.47 -12.61
CA LEU A 101 17.84 -1.14 -12.21
C LEU A 101 17.12 0.02 -12.92
N GLN A 102 16.53 -0.20 -14.08
CA GLN A 102 15.65 0.81 -14.69
C GLN A 102 14.30 0.93 -14.00
N ARG A 103 13.94 -0.03 -13.13
CA ARG A 103 12.68 -0.09 -12.37
C ARG A 103 12.84 0.30 -10.89
N THR A 104 14.07 0.50 -10.43
CA THR A 104 14.40 1.05 -9.09
C THR A 104 14.27 2.55 -9.07
#